data_AF-A0A517YF49-F1
#
_entry.id   AF-A0A517YF49-F1
#
_cell.length_a   1.000
_cell.length_b   1.000
_cell.length_c   1.000
_cell.angle_alpha   90.00
_cell.angle_beta   90.00
_cell.angle_gamma   90.00
#
_symmetry.space_group_name_H-M   'P 1'
#
loop_
_entity.id
_entity.type
_entity.pdbx_description
1 polymer ?
#
loop_
_entity_poly.entity_id
_entity_poly.type
_entity_poly.pdbx_seq_one_letter_code
_entity_poly.pdbx_strand_id
1 'polypeptide(L)'
;MKIAIAIIVVVVVVTIVVVILAKRRSPDAELTPAKKIMPATQVMPPGEISYSQLDITETFGDNERLKSDEWISTSPLNKMTPKGEASGLPPADATADEVYAVADKMSRIRESISIPNDGVYCPICHIANVQLGKLRSPCPKCGRPLLKFGWD
;
A
#
# COMPACT_ATOMS: atom_id res chain seq x y z
N MET A 1 -41.93 -42.65 -22.08
CA MET A 1 -41.78 -42.27 -20.65
C MET A 1 -40.66 -41.24 -20.38
N LYS A 2 -39.50 -41.28 -21.04
CA LYS A 2 -38.36 -40.37 -20.71
C LYS A 2 -38.63 -38.88 -20.99
N ILE A 3 -39.43 -38.54 -22.01
CA ILE A 3 -39.74 -37.15 -22.39
C ILE A 3 -40.67 -36.47 -21.37
N ALA A 4 -41.61 -37.21 -20.79
CA ALA A 4 -42.55 -36.68 -19.79
C ALA A 4 -41.83 -36.26 -18.49
N ILE A 5 -40.81 -37.02 -18.08
CA ILE A 5 -40.03 -36.71 -16.87
C ILE A 5 -39.19 -35.44 -17.08
N ALA A 6 -38.59 -35.27 -18.25
CA ALA A 6 -37.80 -34.07 -18.56
C ALA A 6 -38.66 -32.80 -18.53
N ILE A 7 -39.88 -32.85 -19.07
CA ILE A 7 -40.82 -31.71 -19.04
C ILE A 7 -41.22 -31.38 -17.60
N ILE A 8 -41.52 -32.38 -16.77
CA ILE A 8 -41.88 -32.16 -15.37
C ILE A 8 -40.73 -31.52 -14.60
N VAL A 9 -39.49 -31.99 -14.79
CA VAL A 9 -38.31 -31.42 -14.12
C VAL A 9 -38.09 -29.98 -14.56
N VAL A 10 -38.21 -29.66 -15.85
CA VAL A 10 -38.06 -28.28 -16.34
C VAL A 10 -39.14 -27.37 -15.77
N VAL A 11 -40.40 -27.80 -15.73
CA VAL A 11 -41.50 -27.01 -15.17
C VAL A 11 -41.31 -26.77 -13.67
N VAL A 12 -40.86 -27.78 -12.92
CA VAL A 12 -40.57 -27.66 -11.48
C VAL A 12 -39.37 -26.73 -11.23
N VAL A 13 -38.30 -26.84 -12.00
CA VAL A 13 -37.13 -25.96 -11.85
C VAL A 13 -37.50 -24.51 -12.20
N VAL A 14 -38.24 -24.29 -13.28
CA VAL A 14 -38.67 -22.94 -13.68
C VAL A 14 -39.61 -22.33 -12.63
N THR A 15 -40.55 -23.11 -12.08
CA THR A 15 -41.43 -22.62 -11.01
C THR A 15 -40.66 -22.31 -9.72
N ILE A 16 -39.71 -23.16 -9.32
CA ILE A 16 -38.86 -22.89 -8.15
C ILE A 16 -38.03 -21.62 -8.36
N VAL A 17 -37.42 -21.43 -9.54
CA VAL A 17 -36.63 -20.23 -9.86
C VAL A 17 -37.51 -18.98 -9.85
N VAL A 18 -38.71 -19.03 -10.43
CA VAL A 18 -39.66 -17.90 -10.42
C VAL A 18 -40.10 -17.56 -8.99
N VAL A 19 -40.36 -18.56 -8.14
CA VAL A 19 -40.71 -18.34 -6.73
C VAL A 19 -39.54 -17.72 -5.95
N ILE A 20 -38.30 -18.18 -6.17
CA ILE A 20 -37.11 -17.61 -5.52
C ILE A 20 -36.86 -16.17 -5.98
N LEU A 21 -37.02 -15.87 -7.26
CA LEU A 21 -36.88 -14.52 -7.80
C LEU A 21 -37.99 -13.58 -7.32
N ALA A 22 -39.23 -14.07 -7.21
CA ALA A 22 -40.34 -13.29 -6.64
C ALA A 22 -40.16 -13.00 -5.14
N LYS A 23 -39.49 -13.90 -4.39
CA LYS A 23 -39.19 -13.72 -2.95
C LYS A 23 -38.11 -12.65 -2.67
N ARG A 24 -37.33 -12.22 -3.67
CA ARG A 24 -36.33 -11.14 -3.52
C ARG A 24 -36.88 -9.73 -3.74
N ARG A 25 -38.20 -9.56 -3.93
CA ARG A 25 -38.82 -8.24 -3.91
C ARG A 25 -39.00 -7.81 -2.45
N SER A 26 -38.07 -6.98 -1.99
CA SER A 26 -38.14 -6.30 -0.70
C SER A 26 -39.53 -5.70 -0.52
N PRO A 27 -40.26 -5.99 0.57
CA PRO A 27 -41.39 -5.17 0.93
C PRO A 27 -40.87 -3.76 1.20
N ASP A 28 -41.65 -2.80 0.74
CA ASP A 28 -41.37 -1.38 0.74
C ASP A 28 -40.80 -0.94 2.09
N ALA A 29 -39.60 -0.36 2.04
CA ALA A 29 -39.12 0.48 3.12
C ALA A 29 -40.04 1.69 3.18
N GLU A 30 -41.09 1.57 4.00
CA GLU A 30 -41.94 2.67 4.41
C GLU A 30 -41.01 3.72 5.06
N LEU A 31 -40.72 4.79 4.31
CA LEU A 31 -40.12 6.00 4.85
C LEU A 31 -41.11 6.57 5.85
N THR A 32 -41.01 6.13 7.10
CA THR A 32 -41.49 6.93 8.23
C THR A 32 -40.82 8.30 8.11
N PRO A 33 -41.55 9.42 8.19
CA PRO A 33 -40.89 10.71 8.26
C PRO A 33 -40.04 10.67 9.53
N ALA A 34 -38.72 10.68 9.36
CA ALA A 34 -37.78 10.81 10.45
C ALA A 34 -38.24 12.00 11.29
N LYS A 35 -38.78 11.72 12.49
CA LYS A 35 -39.03 12.74 13.48
C LYS A 35 -37.69 13.46 13.64
N LYS A 36 -37.63 14.72 13.20
CA LYS A 36 -36.45 15.56 13.34
C LYS A 36 -36.20 15.73 14.84
N ILE A 37 -35.45 14.78 15.42
CA ILE A 37 -34.84 14.96 16.72
C ILE A 37 -33.74 15.96 16.44
N MET A 38 -34.07 17.25 16.61
CA MET A 38 -33.03 18.25 16.79
C MET A 38 -32.21 17.75 17.98
N PRO A 39 -30.91 17.45 17.82
CA PRO A 39 -30.08 17.18 18.98
C PRO A 39 -30.19 18.43 19.83
N ALA A 40 -30.77 18.29 21.03
CA ALA A 40 -30.68 19.34 22.00
C ALA A 40 -29.18 19.54 22.23
N THR A 41 -28.66 20.69 21.81
CA THR A 41 -27.32 21.12 22.18
C THR A 41 -27.30 21.16 23.69
N GLN A 42 -26.79 20.10 24.32
CA GLN A 42 -26.46 20.14 25.73
C GLN A 42 -25.28 21.10 25.84
N VAL A 43 -25.58 22.33 26.22
CA VAL A 43 -24.57 23.26 26.70
C VAL A 43 -24.05 22.65 27.99
N MET A 44 -22.96 21.89 27.89
CA MET A 44 -22.26 21.42 29.08
C MET A 44 -21.82 22.66 29.86
N PRO A 45 -22.04 22.70 31.19
CA PRO A 45 -21.42 23.73 32.01
C PRO A 45 -19.89 23.65 31.82
N PRO A 46 -19.16 24.77 31.88
CA PRO A 46 -17.71 24.77 31.83
C PRO A 46 -17.17 24.08 33.08
N GLY A 47 -17.12 22.75 33.05
CA GLY A 47 -16.34 21.95 33.97
C GLY A 47 -14.88 21.92 33.50
N GLU A 48 -13.95 21.80 34.44
CA GLU A 48 -12.53 21.59 34.12
C GLU A 48 -12.40 20.41 33.16
N ILE A 49 -11.91 20.71 31.96
CA ILE A 49 -11.54 19.69 30.99
C ILE A 49 -10.31 19.00 31.56
N SER A 50 -10.50 17.88 32.24
CA SER A 50 -9.40 17.05 32.73
C SER A 50 -8.81 16.30 31.55
N TYR A 51 -7.71 16.81 31.01
CA TYR A 51 -6.91 16.10 30.01
C TYR A 51 -6.17 14.96 30.71
N SER A 52 -6.59 13.72 30.51
CA SER A 52 -5.71 12.58 30.79
C SER A 52 -4.65 12.57 29.69
N GLN A 53 -3.43 12.97 30.03
CA GLN A 53 -2.29 12.86 29.14
C GLN A 53 -2.15 11.38 28.77
N LEU A 54 -2.59 11.03 27.56
CA LEU A 54 -2.19 9.79 26.93
C LEU A 54 -0.68 9.91 26.75
N ASP A 55 0.08 8.92 27.22
CA ASP A 55 1.51 8.77 26.92
C ASP A 55 1.68 8.52 25.41
N ILE A 56 1.50 9.57 24.60
CA ILE A 56 1.80 9.54 23.18
C ILE A 56 3.27 9.96 23.08
N THR A 57 4.15 8.98 23.01
CA THR A 57 5.59 9.21 22.75
C THR A 57 5.86 9.61 21.29
N GLU A 58 4.82 9.68 20.44
CA GLU A 58 4.94 10.06 19.04
C GLU A 58 4.83 11.59 18.88
N THR A 59 5.82 12.17 18.20
CA THR A 59 5.83 13.59 17.84
C THR A 59 4.96 13.85 16.61
N PHE A 60 4.42 15.07 16.48
CA PHE A 60 3.65 15.46 15.29
C PHE A 60 4.48 15.24 14.01
N GLY A 61 3.97 14.41 13.10
CA GLY A 61 4.64 14.04 11.84
C GLY A 61 5.41 12.72 11.87
N ASP A 62 5.45 11.97 12.99
CA ASP A 62 6.04 10.62 13.02
C ASP A 62 5.26 9.61 12.16
N ASN A 63 3.97 9.83 11.95
CA ASN A 63 3.15 9.06 11.01
C ASN A 63 3.53 9.29 9.54
N GLU A 64 4.29 10.35 9.25
CA GLU A 64 4.75 10.72 7.91
C GLU A 64 6.17 10.23 7.61
N ARG A 65 6.84 9.60 8.57
CA ARG A 65 8.21 9.12 8.42
C ARG A 65 8.21 7.61 8.34
N LEU A 66 8.95 7.10 7.37
CA LEU A 66 9.25 5.68 7.33
C LEU A 66 10.11 5.29 8.53
N LYS A 67 9.54 4.49 9.43
CA LYS A 67 10.29 3.88 10.53
C LYS A 67 11.32 2.90 9.95
N SER A 68 12.40 2.62 10.67
CA SER A 68 13.51 1.79 10.17
C SER A 68 13.09 0.38 9.76
N ASP A 69 12.04 -0.14 10.38
CA ASP A 69 11.39 -1.43 10.12
C ASP A 69 10.49 -1.43 8.87
N GLU A 70 10.06 -0.26 8.39
CA GLU A 70 9.30 -0.15 7.15
C GLU A 70 10.19 -0.25 5.89
N TRP A 71 11.52 -0.32 6.05
CA TRP A 71 12.47 -0.48 4.94
C TRP A 71 12.71 -1.94 4.59
N ILE A 72 12.62 -2.26 3.30
CA ILE A 72 12.88 -3.60 2.79
C ILE A 72 14.39 -3.77 2.64
N SER A 73 14.98 -4.76 3.33
CA SER A 73 16.38 -5.13 3.12
C SER A 73 16.53 -5.87 1.79
N THR A 74 17.57 -5.52 1.06
CA THR A 74 17.95 -6.12 -0.22
C THR A 74 19.39 -6.63 -0.13
N SER A 75 19.87 -7.26 -1.20
CA SER A 75 21.21 -7.83 -1.24
C SER A 75 22.09 -7.16 -2.32
N PRO A 76 23.41 -7.02 -2.07
CA PRO A 76 24.37 -6.53 -3.06
C PRO A 76 24.46 -7.45 -4.27
N LEU A 77 23.98 -6.98 -5.42
CA LEU A 77 23.98 -7.77 -6.65
C LEU A 77 25.40 -8.09 -7.14
N ASN A 78 26.35 -7.15 -6.97
CA ASN A 78 27.76 -7.36 -7.34
C ASN A 78 28.44 -8.52 -6.60
N LYS A 79 27.95 -8.90 -5.42
CA LYS A 79 28.46 -10.04 -4.65
C LYS A 79 27.77 -11.35 -4.97
N MET A 80 26.58 -11.30 -5.57
CA MET A 80 25.75 -12.47 -5.84
C MET A 80 25.86 -12.95 -7.30
N THR A 81 26.23 -12.07 -8.23
CA THR A 81 26.30 -12.39 -9.65
C THR A 81 27.71 -12.86 -10.05
N PRO A 82 27.88 -14.12 -10.50
CA PRO A 82 29.14 -14.58 -11.08
C PRO A 82 29.49 -13.73 -12.31
N LYS A 83 30.72 -13.21 -12.37
CA LYS A 83 31.18 -12.29 -13.43
C LYS A 83 30.34 -11.01 -13.56
N GLY A 84 29.84 -10.46 -12.45
CA GLY A 84 29.03 -9.23 -12.45
C GLY A 84 29.68 -8.03 -13.16
N GLU A 85 31.01 -7.93 -13.12
CA GLU A 85 31.77 -6.90 -13.85
C GLU A 85 31.51 -6.92 -15.37
N ALA A 86 31.38 -8.11 -15.96
CA ALA A 86 31.08 -8.25 -17.39
C ALA A 86 29.67 -7.75 -17.74
N SER A 87 28.79 -7.60 -16.75
CA SER A 87 27.44 -7.05 -16.87
C SER A 87 27.36 -5.57 -16.43
N GLY A 88 28.50 -4.93 -16.19
CA GLY A 88 28.57 -3.52 -15.76
C GLY A 88 28.29 -3.29 -14.27
N LEU A 89 28.29 -4.34 -13.45
CA LEU A 89 28.26 -4.20 -11.99
C LEU A 89 29.65 -3.80 -11.49
N PRO A 90 29.75 -3.01 -10.40
CA PRO A 90 31.03 -2.74 -9.76
C PRO A 90 31.66 -4.06 -9.26
N PRO A 91 32.99 -4.12 -9.10
CA PRO A 91 33.66 -5.30 -8.55
C PRO A 91 33.16 -5.62 -7.13
N ALA A 92 33.36 -6.85 -6.68
CA ALA A 92 32.80 -7.32 -5.39
C ALA A 92 33.44 -6.63 -4.17
N ASP A 93 34.67 -6.13 -4.32
CA ASP A 93 35.46 -5.36 -3.37
C ASP A 93 35.38 -3.85 -3.59
N ALA A 94 34.52 -3.39 -4.50
CA ALA A 94 34.31 -1.97 -4.75
C ALA A 94 33.94 -1.20 -3.47
N THR A 95 34.49 -0.01 -3.35
CA THR A 95 34.19 0.93 -2.26
C THR A 95 32.74 1.42 -2.34
N ALA A 96 32.23 1.91 -1.21
CA ALA A 96 30.88 2.48 -1.16
C ALA A 96 30.69 3.64 -2.16
N ASP A 97 31.72 4.43 -2.43
CA ASP A 97 31.62 5.53 -3.39
C ASP A 97 31.54 5.02 -4.83
N GLU A 98 32.32 4.00 -5.19
CA GLU A 98 32.26 3.37 -6.52
C GLU A 98 30.91 2.69 -6.77
N VAL A 99 30.41 1.95 -5.77
CA VAL A 99 29.08 1.33 -5.84
C VAL A 99 28.00 2.39 -6.03
N TYR A 100 28.08 3.49 -5.28
CA TYR A 100 27.12 4.59 -5.41
C TYR A 100 27.19 5.25 -6.79
N ALA A 101 28.38 5.52 -7.31
CA ALA A 101 28.58 6.18 -8.59
C ALA A 101 28.03 5.36 -9.77
N VAL A 102 28.27 4.04 -9.77
CA VAL A 102 27.70 3.14 -10.78
C VAL A 102 26.18 3.10 -10.67
N ALA A 103 25.65 2.95 -9.45
CA ALA A 103 24.21 2.92 -9.22
C ALA A 103 23.52 4.24 -9.63
N ASP A 104 24.11 5.40 -9.34
CA ASP A 104 23.59 6.72 -9.75
C ASP A 104 23.55 6.84 -11.28
N LYS A 105 24.60 6.39 -11.98
CA LYS A 105 24.62 6.36 -13.44
C LYS A 105 23.49 5.50 -14.01
N MET A 106 23.25 4.32 -13.44
CA MET A 106 22.15 3.45 -13.86
C MET A 106 20.78 4.05 -13.52
N SER A 107 20.65 4.70 -12.36
CA SER A 107 19.43 5.40 -11.94
C SER A 107 19.07 6.48 -12.95
N ARG A 108 20.01 7.32 -13.37
CA ARG A 108 19.77 8.38 -14.36
C ARG A 108 19.30 7.85 -15.72
N ILE A 109 19.88 6.74 -16.17
CA ILE A 109 19.45 6.08 -17.41
C ILE A 109 18.01 5.60 -17.27
N ARG A 110 17.67 4.96 -16.15
CA ARG A 110 16.33 4.47 -15.86
C ARG A 110 15.31 5.61 -15.71
N GLU A 111 15.67 6.67 -14.99
CA GLU A 111 14.81 7.84 -14.73
C GLU A 111 14.50 8.66 -15.99
N SER A 112 15.23 8.44 -17.09
CA SER A 112 14.85 8.98 -18.41
C SER A 112 13.56 8.39 -18.98
N ILE A 113 13.08 7.27 -18.40
CA ILE A 113 11.85 6.58 -18.77
C ILE A 113 10.86 6.76 -17.61
N SER A 114 9.74 7.43 -17.87
CA SER A 114 8.70 7.64 -16.84
C SER A 114 7.94 6.34 -16.59
N ILE A 115 8.22 5.67 -15.47
CA ILE A 115 7.55 4.45 -15.05
C ILE A 115 6.60 4.78 -13.88
N PRO A 116 5.33 4.37 -13.92
CA PRO A 116 4.43 4.52 -12.77
C PRO A 116 4.93 3.67 -11.59
N ASN A 117 4.73 4.14 -10.35
CA ASN A 117 5.16 3.43 -9.12
C ASN A 117 6.68 3.29 -8.92
N ASP A 118 7.44 4.34 -9.20
CA ASP A 118 8.82 4.41 -8.71
C ASP A 118 8.85 4.27 -7.16
N GLY A 119 9.73 3.43 -6.67
CA GLY A 119 10.25 3.45 -5.32
C GLY A 119 11.62 4.11 -5.25
N VAL A 120 12.28 3.94 -4.12
CA VAL A 120 13.64 4.40 -3.91
C VAL A 120 14.50 3.31 -3.32
N TYR A 121 15.80 3.43 -3.54
CA TYR A 121 16.79 2.45 -3.14
C TYR A 121 18.09 3.13 -2.69
N CYS A 122 18.69 2.61 -1.61
CA CYS A 122 20.04 2.94 -1.20
C CYS A 122 20.98 1.78 -1.59
N PRO A 123 21.90 1.97 -2.56
CA PRO A 123 22.81 0.93 -3.01
C PRO A 123 23.91 0.57 -2.01
N ILE A 124 24.09 1.38 -0.96
CA ILE A 124 25.15 1.19 0.05
C ILE A 124 24.62 0.43 1.25
N CYS A 125 23.44 0.83 1.73
CA CYS A 125 22.80 0.18 2.85
C CYS A 125 21.90 -0.99 2.42
N HIS A 126 21.74 -1.18 1.12
CA HIS A 126 20.87 -2.18 0.51
C HIS A 126 19.46 -2.15 1.11
N ILE A 127 18.85 -0.96 1.15
CA ILE A 127 17.47 -0.79 1.62
C ILE A 127 16.62 -0.12 0.54
N ALA A 128 15.37 -0.55 0.41
CA ALA A 128 14.41 -0.01 -0.54
C ALA A 128 13.06 0.33 0.12
N ASN A 129 12.31 1.26 -0.49
CA ASN A 129 10.94 1.54 -0.11
C ASN A 129 10.12 2.03 -1.33
N VAL A 130 8.82 1.74 -1.35
CA VAL A 130 7.89 2.15 -2.43
C VAL A 130 6.88 3.21 -1.98
N GLN A 131 6.81 3.53 -0.68
CA GLN A 131 5.89 4.53 -0.13
C GLN A 131 6.45 5.95 -0.29
N LEU A 132 6.48 6.46 -1.52
CA LEU A 132 7.00 7.80 -1.87
C LEU A 132 6.38 8.95 -1.04
N GLY A 133 5.10 8.83 -0.64
CA GLY A 133 4.42 9.85 0.16
C GLY A 133 4.96 10.01 1.59
N LYS A 134 5.69 9.02 2.11
CA LYS A 134 6.33 9.04 3.43
C LYS A 134 7.86 9.20 3.36
N LEU A 135 8.39 9.33 2.15
CA LEU A 135 9.82 9.43 1.93
C LEU A 135 10.30 10.84 2.23
N ARG A 136 11.13 10.96 3.27
CA ARG A 136 12.03 12.10 3.44
C ARG A 136 13.44 11.66 3.08
N SER A 137 14.06 12.34 2.13
CA SER A 137 15.49 12.22 1.85
C SER A 137 16.29 12.83 3.01
N PRO A 138 17.48 12.32 3.36
CA PRO A 138 18.25 11.25 2.73
C PRO A 138 18.03 9.84 3.33
N CYS A 139 18.82 8.85 2.92
CA CYS A 139 18.83 7.50 3.51
C CYS A 139 19.01 7.55 5.04
N PRO A 140 18.16 6.86 5.83
CA PRO A 140 18.22 6.92 7.30
C PRO A 140 19.46 6.23 7.89
N LYS A 141 20.14 5.36 7.13
CA LYS A 141 21.32 4.61 7.61
C LYS A 141 22.65 5.30 7.31
N CYS A 142 22.83 5.87 6.11
CA CYS A 142 24.10 6.46 5.69
C CYS A 142 24.03 7.94 5.30
N GLY A 143 22.83 8.56 5.33
CA GLY A 143 22.65 9.97 5.00
C GLY A 143 22.85 10.33 3.52
N ARG A 144 23.06 9.35 2.63
CA ARG A 144 23.21 9.59 1.18
C ARG A 144 21.85 9.78 0.50
N PRO A 145 21.80 10.49 -0.64
CA PRO A 145 20.58 10.56 -1.45
C PRO A 145 20.11 9.16 -1.86
N LEU A 146 18.81 9.01 -1.98
CA LEU A 146 18.19 7.77 -2.42
C LEU A 146 18.00 7.81 -3.94
N LEU A 147 18.26 6.70 -4.61
CA LEU A 147 18.15 6.57 -6.05
C LEU A 147 16.76 6.04 -6.40
N LYS A 148 16.14 6.53 -7.49
CA LYS A 148 14.86 5.98 -7.93
C LYS A 148 15.07 4.59 -8.49
N PHE A 149 14.25 3.67 -8.02
CA PHE A 149 14.16 2.32 -8.54
C PHE A 149 12.68 2.01 -8.64
N GLY A 150 12.28 0.98 -9.34
CA GLY A 150 10.87 0.70 -9.51
C GLY A 150 10.70 -0.67 -10.08
N TRP A 151 9.57 -1.20 -9.68
CA TRP A 151 9.22 -2.59 -9.65
C TRP A 151 8.01 -2.72 -10.56
N ASP A 152 8.28 -2.97 -11.83
CA ASP A 152 7.28 -3.47 -12.78
C ASP A 152 7.61 -4.94 -13.07
#